data_AF-A0A1F8TCX7-F1
#
_entry.id   AF-A0A1F8TCX7-F1
#
_cell.length_a   1.000
_cell.length_b   1.000
_cell.length_c   1.000
_cell.angle_alpha   90.00
_cell.angle_beta   90.00
_cell.angle_gamma   90.00
#
_symmetry.space_group_name_H-M   'P 1'
#
loop_
_entity.id
_entity.type
_entity.pdbx_description
1 polymer ?
#
loop_
_entity_poly.entity_id
_entity_poly.type
_entity_poly.pdbx_seq_one_letter_code
_entity_poly.pdbx_strand_id
1 'polypeptide(L)'
;MTPRILLLQAAAIAASLFHVLIDVWIGLFGASGGVVVAGGPTLTAAQALTLLAFAVLYGWWNSPIAAATAGVRGAMLALAVLAFVWVFLGNGVAGFIACFPPCAGAAPWQDAAHLASVVFGGWAAWVAWSAYRAMRGPTQVAPAATAAVLMLASYVTQAMSFTP
;
A
#
# COMPACT_ATOMS: atom_id res chain seq x y z
N MET A 1 -21.17 1.21 -2.88
CA MET A 1 -20.19 0.36 -2.16
C MET A 1 -20.87 -0.39 -1.04
N THR A 2 -20.52 -1.65 -0.77
CA THR A 2 -21.03 -2.35 0.42
C THR A 2 -20.12 -2.11 1.63
N PRO A 3 -20.63 -2.21 2.88
CA PRO A 3 -19.81 -2.08 4.09
C PRO A 3 -18.61 -3.04 4.09
N ARG A 4 -18.81 -4.25 3.56
CA ARG A 4 -17.74 -5.25 3.42
C ARG A 4 -16.57 -4.77 2.57
N ILE A 5 -16.83 -4.15 1.42
CA ILE A 5 -15.75 -3.63 0.56
C ILE A 5 -14.97 -2.54 1.30
N LEU A 6 -15.67 -1.67 2.03
CA LEU A 6 -15.05 -0.60 2.81
C LEU A 6 -14.12 -1.17 3.89
N LEU A 7 -14.62 -2.11 4.68
CA LEU A 7 -13.84 -2.75 5.74
C LEU A 7 -12.62 -3.49 5.18
N LEU A 8 -12.74 -4.16 4.03
CA LEU A 8 -11.61 -4.84 3.39
C LEU A 8 -10.55 -3.84 2.87
N GLN A 9 -10.97 -2.72 2.28
CA GLN A 9 -10.04 -1.68 1.85
C GLN A 9 -9.33 -1.03 3.05
N ALA A 10 -10.07 -0.74 4.12
CA ALA A 10 -9.49 -0.24 5.36
C ALA A 10 -8.51 -1.26 6.00
N ALA A 11 -8.84 -2.54 5.98
CA ALA A 11 -7.95 -3.61 6.47
C ALA A 11 -6.67 -3.73 5.62
N ALA A 12 -6.77 -3.57 4.29
CA ALA A 12 -5.60 -3.55 3.42
C ALA A 12 -4.67 -2.35 3.72
N ILE A 13 -5.24 -1.16 3.94
CA ILE A 13 -4.50 0.03 4.37
C ILE A 13 -3.87 -0.20 5.75
N ALA A 14 -4.61 -0.79 6.70
CA ALA A 14 -4.10 -1.06 8.04
C ALA A 14 -2.96 -2.08 8.05
N ALA A 15 -3.05 -3.16 7.26
CA ALA A 15 -1.96 -4.13 7.11
C ALA A 15 -0.72 -3.50 6.46
N SER A 16 -0.95 -2.66 5.45
CA SER A 16 0.09 -1.86 4.79
C SER A 16 0.81 -0.93 5.78
N LEU A 17 0.04 -0.15 6.54
CA LEU A 17 0.57 0.77 7.56
C LEU A 17 1.31 0.02 8.67
N PHE A 18 0.76 -1.12 9.13
CA PHE A 18 1.40 -1.95 10.15
C PHE A 18 2.81 -2.38 9.72
N HIS A 19 2.98 -2.80 8.46
CA HIS A 19 4.30 -3.10 7.92
C HIS A 19 5.23 -1.88 7.93
N VAL A 20 4.77 -0.72 7.46
CA VAL A 20 5.60 0.51 7.47
C VAL A 20 6.02 0.88 8.90
N LEU A 21 5.15 0.68 9.89
CA LEU A 21 5.48 0.90 11.30
C LEU A 21 6.51 -0.09 11.82
N ILE A 22 6.48 -1.35 11.38
CA ILE A 22 7.52 -2.34 11.72
C ILE A 22 8.85 -1.91 11.10
N ASP A 23 8.87 -1.48 9.83
CA ASP A 23 10.09 -1.00 9.16
C ASP A 23 10.74 0.16 9.94
N VAL A 24 9.92 1.09 10.45
CA VAL A 24 10.40 2.17 11.31
C VAL A 24 10.91 1.62 12.66
N TRP A 25 10.19 0.69 13.28
CA TRP A 25 10.54 0.12 14.58
C TRP A 25 11.86 -0.67 14.56
N ILE A 26 12.14 -1.42 13.50
CA ILE A 26 13.40 -2.15 13.33
C ILE A 26 14.54 -1.26 12.83
N GLY A 27 14.30 0.05 12.66
CA GLY A 27 15.31 1.03 12.26
C GLY A 27 15.60 1.06 10.77
N LEU A 28 14.77 0.48 9.91
CA LEU A 28 14.95 0.51 8.45
C LEU A 28 14.90 1.95 7.92
N PHE A 29 14.01 2.77 8.47
CA PHE A 29 13.99 4.22 8.25
C PHE A 29 14.81 4.94 9.32
N GLY A 30 15.78 5.76 8.91
CA GLY A 30 16.55 6.60 9.83
C GLY A 30 17.83 5.99 10.40
N ALA A 31 18.26 4.82 9.92
CA ALA A 31 19.57 4.23 10.25
C ALA A 31 20.78 4.96 9.65
N SER A 32 20.59 5.98 8.79
CA SER A 32 21.69 6.60 8.04
C SER A 32 21.54 8.12 7.87
N GLY A 33 22.30 8.89 8.65
CA GLY A 33 23.00 10.13 8.25
C GLY A 33 22.31 11.28 7.46
N GLY A 34 20.99 11.36 7.27
CA GLY A 34 20.32 12.44 6.49
C GLY A 34 19.30 13.33 7.24
N VAL A 35 18.84 14.46 6.68
CA VAL A 35 17.82 15.42 7.21
C VAL A 35 17.19 15.12 8.60
N VAL A 36 17.49 15.98 9.59
CA VAL A 36 16.93 15.94 10.95
C VAL A 36 15.45 16.33 10.93
N VAL A 37 14.57 15.39 11.25
CA VAL A 37 13.19 15.71 11.69
C VAL A 37 13.29 16.09 13.16
N ALA A 38 12.80 17.26 13.57
CA ALA A 38 13.00 17.78 14.93
C ALA A 38 12.65 16.74 16.01
N GLY A 39 13.66 16.22 16.72
CA GLY A 39 13.53 15.19 17.76
C GLY A 39 13.47 13.73 17.29
N GLY A 40 13.66 13.45 16.00
CA GLY A 40 13.60 12.11 15.40
C GLY A 40 14.88 11.71 14.65
N PRO A 41 14.93 10.47 14.10
CA PRO A 41 16.09 9.96 13.39
C PRO A 41 16.34 10.71 12.07
N THR A 42 17.58 10.67 11.63
CA THR A 42 18.17 11.41 10.50
C THR A 42 17.81 10.62 9.22
N LEU A 43 16.85 11.10 8.40
CA LEU A 43 16.37 10.43 7.18
C LEU A 43 17.12 10.86 5.91
N THR A 44 17.50 9.91 5.05
CA THR A 44 17.98 10.27 3.70
C THR A 44 16.86 10.90 2.87
N ALA A 45 17.21 11.67 1.83
CA ALA A 45 16.21 12.26 0.93
C ALA A 45 15.31 11.20 0.28
N ALA A 46 15.88 10.02 -0.04
CA ALA A 46 15.12 8.89 -0.59
C ALA A 46 14.12 8.33 0.44
N GLN A 47 14.55 8.13 1.69
CA GLN A 47 13.67 7.67 2.78
C GLN A 47 12.53 8.65 3.04
N ALA A 48 12.82 9.95 3.09
CA ALA A 48 11.81 10.99 3.26
C ALA A 48 10.80 11.00 2.09
N LEU A 49 11.29 10.86 0.86
CA LEU A 49 10.44 10.78 -0.34
C LEU A 49 9.56 9.52 -0.34
N THR A 50 10.07 8.39 0.15
CA THR A 50 9.30 7.15 0.32
C THR A 50 8.15 7.33 1.31
N LEU A 51 8.42 7.91 2.48
CA LEU A 51 7.38 8.18 3.48
C LEU A 51 6.34 9.17 2.95
N LEU A 52 6.77 10.20 2.22
CA LEU A 52 5.86 11.13 1.54
C LEU A 52 5.01 10.41 0.49
N ALA A 53 5.60 9.54 -0.31
CA ALA A 53 4.89 8.76 -1.32
C ALA A 53 3.82 7.85 -0.68
N PHE A 54 4.13 7.18 0.42
CA PHE A 54 3.15 6.41 1.19
C PHE A 54 2.04 7.29 1.76
N ALA A 55 2.36 8.46 2.32
CA ALA A 55 1.34 9.38 2.84
C ALA A 55 0.40 9.88 1.73
N VAL A 56 0.94 10.23 0.56
CA VAL A 56 0.16 10.61 -0.62
C VAL A 56 -0.69 9.45 -1.12
N LEU A 57 -0.12 8.24 -1.18
CA LEU A 57 -0.83 7.04 -1.61
C LEU A 57 -2.01 6.72 -0.68
N TYR A 58 -1.80 6.71 0.64
CA TYR A 58 -2.87 6.46 1.62
C TYR A 58 -3.92 7.55 1.61
N GLY A 59 -3.50 8.81 1.54
CA GLY A 59 -4.41 9.95 1.40
C GLY A 59 -5.27 9.81 0.15
N TRP A 60 -4.64 9.53 -0.99
CA TRP A 60 -5.31 9.37 -2.27
C TRP A 60 -6.22 8.14 -2.31
N TRP A 61 -5.90 7.02 -1.65
CA TRP A 61 -6.74 5.81 -1.55
C TRP A 61 -8.15 6.14 -1.03
N ASN A 62 -8.30 7.15 -0.17
CA ASN A 62 -9.61 7.58 0.32
C ASN A 62 -10.50 8.17 -0.78
N SER A 63 -9.93 8.77 -1.83
CA SER A 63 -10.70 9.35 -2.94
C SER A 63 -11.53 8.32 -3.72
N PRO A 64 -10.97 7.19 -4.23
CA PRO A 64 -11.77 6.15 -4.85
C PRO A 64 -12.67 5.42 -3.84
N ILE A 65 -12.34 5.35 -2.54
CA ILE A 65 -13.28 4.85 -1.52
C ILE A 65 -14.54 5.74 -1.49
N ALA A 66 -14.38 7.06 -1.39
CA ALA A 66 -15.49 8.00 -1.37
C ALA A 66 -16.29 7.96 -2.69
N ALA A 67 -15.63 7.95 -3.84
CA ALA A 67 -16.32 7.86 -5.13
C ALA A 67 -17.07 6.51 -5.32
N ALA A 68 -16.55 5.43 -4.76
CA ALA A 68 -17.19 4.11 -4.78
C ALA A 68 -18.47 4.06 -3.92
N THR A 69 -18.57 4.85 -2.84
CA THR A 69 -19.83 4.95 -2.06
C THR A 69 -20.93 5.60 -2.89
N ALA A 70 -20.59 6.58 -3.74
CA ALA A 70 -21.48 7.20 -4.71
C ALA A 70 -21.80 6.33 -5.95
N GLY A 71 -21.31 5.08 -6.00
CA GLY A 71 -21.60 4.16 -7.10
C GLY A 71 -20.80 4.43 -8.38
N VAL A 72 -19.69 5.17 -8.31
CA VAL A 72 -18.83 5.43 -9.48
C VAL A 72 -18.10 4.14 -9.87
N ARG A 73 -18.36 3.65 -11.09
CA ARG A 73 -17.79 2.39 -11.60
C ARG A 73 -16.25 2.43 -11.69
N GLY A 74 -15.68 3.52 -12.20
CA GLY A 74 -14.22 3.69 -12.31
C GLY A 74 -13.51 3.67 -10.95
N ALA A 75 -14.20 4.08 -9.88
CA ALA A 75 -13.64 4.05 -8.53
C ALA A 75 -13.48 2.61 -8.01
N MET A 76 -14.45 1.72 -8.29
CA MET A 76 -14.30 0.29 -7.96
C MET A 76 -13.14 -0.37 -8.70
N LEU A 77 -12.92 0.00 -9.97
CA LEU A 77 -11.76 -0.46 -10.73
C LEU A 77 -10.46 0.03 -10.10
N ALA A 78 -10.39 1.30 -9.71
CA ALA A 78 -9.21 1.85 -9.05
C ALA A 78 -8.90 1.14 -7.73
N LEU A 79 -9.92 0.87 -6.90
CA LEU A 79 -9.77 0.10 -5.66
C LEU A 79 -9.29 -1.33 -5.92
N ALA A 80 -9.76 -1.97 -7.00
CA ALA A 80 -9.32 -3.30 -7.39
C ALA A 80 -7.85 -3.31 -7.82
N VAL A 81 -7.47 -2.38 -8.72
CA VAL A 81 -6.09 -2.24 -9.21
C VAL A 81 -5.14 -1.89 -8.07
N LEU A 82 -5.51 -0.94 -7.23
CA LEU A 82 -4.70 -0.49 -6.10
C LEU A 82 -4.40 -1.63 -5.14
N ALA A 83 -5.44 -2.34 -4.68
CA ALA A 83 -5.28 -3.48 -3.78
C ALA A 83 -4.54 -4.65 -4.44
N PHE A 84 -4.76 -4.89 -5.74
CA PHE A 84 -4.04 -5.93 -6.49
C PHE A 84 -2.55 -5.62 -6.60
N VAL A 85 -2.19 -4.43 -7.08
CA VAL A 85 -0.80 -4.01 -7.24
C VAL A 85 -0.09 -4.00 -5.87
N TRP A 86 -0.80 -3.61 -4.81
CA TRP A 86 -0.30 -3.67 -3.43
C TRP A 86 0.11 -5.09 -3.01
N VAL A 87 -0.70 -6.10 -3.32
CA VAL A 87 -0.38 -7.50 -3.00
C VAL A 87 0.90 -7.97 -3.67
N PHE A 88 1.17 -7.56 -4.90
CA PHE A 88 2.33 -8.06 -5.64
C PHE A 88 3.61 -7.25 -5.41
N LEU A 89 3.53 -5.92 -5.47
CA LEU A 89 4.71 -5.05 -5.41
C LEU A 89 4.96 -4.46 -4.03
N GLY A 90 3.90 -4.12 -3.30
CA GLY A 90 4.04 -3.51 -1.98
C GLY A 90 4.46 -4.54 -0.94
N ASN A 91 3.83 -4.44 0.23
CA ASN A 91 4.22 -5.21 1.40
C ASN A 91 3.75 -6.69 1.38
N GLY A 92 3.27 -7.20 0.23
CA GLY A 92 2.79 -8.57 0.07
C GLY A 92 3.87 -9.52 -0.46
N VAL A 93 3.69 -10.00 -1.70
CA VAL A 93 4.53 -11.01 -2.35
C VAL A 93 5.98 -10.53 -2.51
N ALA A 94 6.21 -9.32 -3.02
CA ALA A 94 7.56 -8.75 -3.10
C ALA A 94 8.22 -8.66 -1.71
N GLY A 95 7.44 -8.32 -0.68
CA GLY A 95 7.88 -8.33 0.72
C GLY A 95 8.39 -9.70 1.17
N PHE A 96 7.64 -10.78 0.91
CA PHE A 96 8.08 -12.15 1.20
C PHE A 96 9.33 -12.59 0.43
N ILE A 97 9.55 -12.05 -0.78
CA ILE A 97 10.77 -12.33 -1.54
C ILE A 97 11.95 -11.60 -0.91
N ALA A 98 11.75 -10.35 -0.47
CA ALA A 98 12.78 -9.54 0.17
C ALA A 98 13.14 -10.06 1.57
N CYS A 99 12.16 -10.51 2.35
CA CYS A 99 12.36 -11.15 3.65
C CYS A 99 11.55 -12.45 3.74
N PHE A 100 12.20 -13.57 3.46
CA PHE A 100 11.55 -14.87 3.49
C PHE A 100 11.23 -15.32 4.92
N PRO A 101 10.06 -15.93 5.20
CA PRO A 101 9.73 -16.37 6.55
C PRO A 101 10.60 -17.55 7.02
N PRO A 102 11.14 -17.51 8.25
CA PRO A 102 11.04 -16.41 9.22
C PRO A 102 11.96 -15.24 8.88
N CYS A 103 11.40 -14.03 8.84
CA CYS A 103 12.15 -12.83 8.49
C CYS A 103 13.24 -12.50 9.54
N ALA A 104 14.51 -12.69 9.16
CA ALA A 104 15.66 -12.51 10.04
C ALA A 104 15.80 -11.04 10.46
N GLY A 105 15.47 -10.74 11.73
CA GLY A 105 15.55 -9.39 12.31
C GLY A 105 14.20 -8.71 12.55
N ALA A 106 13.09 -9.29 12.08
CA ALA A 106 11.76 -8.72 12.28
C ALA A 106 10.64 -9.76 12.51
N ALA A 107 10.98 -11.05 12.57
CA ALA A 107 10.05 -12.10 12.97
C ALA A 107 9.55 -11.89 14.42
N PRO A 108 8.28 -12.20 14.72
CA PRO A 108 7.25 -12.72 13.81
C PRO A 108 6.44 -11.60 13.11
N TRP A 109 6.71 -10.34 13.44
CA TRP A 109 5.84 -9.22 13.10
C TRP A 109 5.84 -8.91 11.61
N GLN A 110 7.00 -8.96 10.96
CA GLN A 110 7.09 -8.73 9.52
C GLN A 110 6.43 -9.85 8.71
N ASP A 111 6.60 -11.11 9.15
CA ASP A 111 5.92 -12.25 8.54
C ASP A 111 4.39 -12.09 8.61
N ALA A 112 3.89 -11.65 9.77
CA ALA A 112 2.46 -11.35 9.96
C ALA A 112 2.00 -10.18 9.09
N ALA A 113 2.80 -9.12 8.94
CA ALA A 113 2.46 -7.96 8.14
C ALA A 113 2.42 -8.28 6.63
N HIS A 114 3.36 -9.10 6.15
CA HIS A 114 3.35 -9.62 4.77
C HIS A 114 2.12 -10.49 4.51
N LEU A 115 1.85 -11.43 5.41
CA LEU A 115 0.69 -12.31 5.30
C LEU A 115 -0.62 -11.52 5.31
N ALA A 116 -0.77 -10.57 6.23
CA ALA A 116 -1.95 -9.70 6.32
C ALA A 116 -2.12 -8.87 5.03
N SER A 117 -1.03 -8.35 4.47
CA SER A 117 -1.06 -7.60 3.20
C SER A 117 -1.55 -8.45 2.04
N VAL A 118 -1.08 -9.70 1.92
CA VAL A 118 -1.54 -10.64 0.88
C VAL A 118 -3.00 -11.01 1.07
N VAL A 119 -3.41 -11.37 2.29
CA VAL A 119 -4.77 -11.83 2.59
C VAL A 119 -5.78 -10.69 2.41
N PHE A 120 -5.59 -9.56 3.09
CA PHE A 120 -6.55 -8.46 3.03
C PHE A 120 -6.49 -7.72 1.70
N GLY A 121 -5.30 -7.49 1.16
CA GLY A 121 -5.15 -6.87 -0.16
C GLY A 121 -5.77 -7.73 -1.26
N GLY A 122 -5.50 -9.04 -1.26
CA GLY A 122 -6.03 -9.97 -2.27
C GLY A 122 -7.55 -10.06 -2.19
N TRP A 123 -8.09 -10.12 -0.97
CA TRP A 123 -9.53 -10.16 -0.77
C TRP A 123 -10.21 -8.84 -1.17
N ALA A 124 -9.63 -7.70 -0.78
CA ALA A 124 -10.12 -6.38 -1.17
C ALA A 124 -10.13 -6.21 -2.69
N ALA A 125 -9.06 -6.63 -3.36
CA ALA A 125 -8.94 -6.60 -4.82
C ALA A 125 -10.02 -7.46 -5.48
N TRP A 126 -10.18 -8.71 -5.03
CA TRP A 126 -11.15 -9.64 -5.59
C TRP A 126 -12.59 -9.15 -5.46
N VAL A 127 -12.98 -8.66 -4.28
CA VAL A 127 -14.36 -8.19 -4.05
C VAL A 127 -14.61 -6.88 -4.82
N ALA A 128 -13.65 -5.95 -4.84
CA ALA A 128 -13.76 -4.71 -5.62
C ALA A 128 -13.87 -5.00 -7.13
N TRP A 129 -13.05 -5.93 -7.65
CA TRP A 129 -13.13 -6.38 -9.04
C TRP A 129 -14.48 -7.02 -9.38
N SER A 130 -14.95 -7.90 -8.50
CA SER A 130 -16.25 -8.57 -8.67
C SER A 130 -17.40 -7.55 -8.69
N ALA A 131 -17.37 -6.56 -7.80
CA ALA A 131 -18.34 -5.46 -7.78
C ALA A 131 -18.25 -4.61 -9.06
N TYR A 132 -17.04 -4.25 -9.50
CA TYR A 132 -16.81 -3.53 -10.75
C TYR A 132 -17.42 -4.24 -11.97
N ARG A 133 -17.27 -5.57 -12.06
CA ARG A 133 -17.83 -6.39 -13.15
C ARG A 133 -19.36 -6.47 -13.11
N ALA A 134 -19.95 -6.42 -11.92
CA ALA A 134 -21.41 -6.42 -11.74
C ALA A 134 -22.04 -5.07 -12.10
N MET A 135 -21.28 -3.98 -12.06
CA MET A 135 -21.76 -2.64 -12.39
C MET A 135 -21.85 -2.41 -13.90
N ARG A 136 -22.88 -1.67 -14.33
CA ARG A 136 -23.07 -1.24 -15.72
C ARG A 136 -22.67 0.23 -15.90
N GLY A 137 -22.42 0.63 -17.14
CA GLY A 137 -22.11 2.01 -17.51
C GLY A 137 -20.63 2.25 -17.84
N PRO A 138 -20.28 3.49 -18.22
CA PRO A 138 -18.93 3.85 -18.63
C PRO A 138 -17.93 3.67 -17.48
N THR A 139 -16.70 3.28 -17.81
CA THR A 139 -15.59 3.20 -16.85
C THR A 139 -14.66 4.37 -17.06
N GLN A 140 -14.45 5.17 -16.00
CA GLN A 140 -13.34 6.11 -15.97
C GLN A 140 -12.07 5.33 -15.61
N VAL A 141 -11.13 5.21 -16.55
CA VAL A 141 -9.87 4.49 -16.33
C VAL A 141 -8.81 5.33 -15.62
N ALA A 142 -8.95 6.67 -15.67
CA ALA A 142 -7.97 7.59 -15.10
C ALA A 142 -7.69 7.33 -13.61
N PRO A 143 -8.69 7.10 -12.73
CA PRO A 143 -8.40 6.76 -11.33
C PRO A 143 -7.58 5.47 -11.18
N ALA A 144 -7.84 4.44 -11.97
CA ALA A 144 -7.06 3.20 -11.93
C ALA A 144 -5.62 3.39 -12.43
N ALA A 145 -5.44 4.22 -13.45
CA ALA A 145 -4.10 4.61 -13.92
C ALA A 145 -3.34 5.41 -12.85
N THR A 146 -4.01 6.38 -12.20
CA THR A 146 -3.42 7.13 -11.08
C THR A 146 -3.02 6.20 -9.93
N ALA A 147 -3.86 5.23 -9.58
CA ALA A 147 -3.52 4.22 -8.57
C ALA A 147 -2.24 3.45 -8.93
N ALA A 148 -2.15 2.98 -10.17
CA ALA A 148 -0.97 2.25 -10.65
C ALA A 148 0.29 3.13 -10.62
N VAL A 149 0.20 4.39 -11.06
CA VAL A 149 1.33 5.34 -11.04
C VAL A 149 1.79 5.63 -9.63
N LEU A 150 0.87 5.91 -8.69
CA LEU A 150 1.23 6.19 -7.30
C LEU A 150 1.87 4.96 -6.63
N MET A 151 1.37 3.76 -6.91
CA MET A 151 1.96 2.50 -6.45
C MET A 151 3.38 2.32 -6.97
N LEU A 152 3.57 2.47 -8.28
CA LEU A 152 4.89 2.34 -8.91
C LEU A 152 5.87 3.38 -8.37
N ALA A 153 5.44 4.65 -8.26
CA ALA A 153 6.27 5.70 -7.69
C ALA A 153 6.70 5.37 -6.26
N SER A 154 5.77 4.90 -5.41
CA SER A 154 6.06 4.51 -4.04
C SER A 154 7.05 3.33 -3.96
N TYR A 155 6.93 2.36 -4.86
CA TYR A 155 7.85 1.22 -4.91
C TYR A 155 9.24 1.61 -5.42
N VAL A 156 9.32 2.48 -6.42
CA VAL A 156 10.59 3.00 -6.95
C VAL A 156 11.33 3.78 -5.88
N THR A 157 10.66 4.67 -5.15
CA THR A 157 11.28 5.44 -4.07
C THR A 157 11.73 4.54 -2.93
N GLN A 158 10.93 3.53 -2.58
CA GLN A 158 11.30 2.51 -1.60
C GLN A 158 12.57 1.76 -2.02
N ALA A 159 12.64 1.28 -3.26
CA ALA A 159 13.82 0.58 -3.78
C ALA A 159 15.08 1.46 -3.72
N MET A 160 14.96 2.75 -4.08
CA MET A 160 16.05 3.72 -3.98
C MET A 160 16.50 3.98 -2.53
N SER A 161 15.63 3.77 -1.55
CA SER A 161 15.91 4.03 -0.13
C SER A 161 16.80 2.97 0.50
N PHE A 162 16.90 1.77 -0.11
CA PHE A 162 17.59 0.61 0.45
C PHE A 162 18.64 0.00 -0.48
N THR A 163 18.92 0.65 -1.62
CA THR A 163 20.12 0.38 -2.42
C THR A 163 21.38 0.89 -1.71
N PRO A 164 22.45 0.08 -1.61
CA PRO A 164 23.73 0.47 -0.99
C PRO A 164 24.47 1.56 -1.78
#